data_AF-A0A7H4N3X8-F1
#
_entry.id   AF-A0A7H4N3X8-F1
#
_cell.length_a   1.000
_cell.length_b   1.000
_cell.length_c   1.000
_cell.angle_alpha   90.00
_cell.angle_beta   90.00
_cell.angle_gamma   90.00
#
_symmetry.space_group_name_H-M   'P 1'
#
loop_
_entity.id
_entity.type
_entity.pdbx_description
1 polymer ?
#
loop_
_entity_poly.entity_id
_entity_poly.type
_entity_poly.pdbx_seq_one_letter_code
_entity_poly.pdbx_strand_id
1 'polypeptide(L)'
;MIDAGSLDGCYGVLAGVELLQTLHERGLQPVTAIEVIAFSNEEGVRFTPDLLGSRVMVKDISLHDALAAESRSGERVGSELLRIGYAGEADPWQHLPGNFIELHIEQGPLLEATENRIGIVEGVQGHSWWQVEVQGHANHAGTTPMHLRRDAGQAAMRLAQELSGSAAAEGVPNVATVGSFSLEPGAINVVPGLAVLASIFAMPMRSAAPGGYPPASGRAPAGTGRLYGVATQYLPRRAGVFLRHPLPGD
;
A
#
# COMPACT_ATOMS: atom_id res chain seq x y z
N MET A 1 -1.35 16.49 -3.37
CA MET A 1 -0.20 16.19 -4.24
C MET A 1 0.73 15.37 -3.38
N ILE A 2 0.81 14.07 -3.66
CA ILE A 2 1.89 13.23 -3.13
C ILE A 2 2.98 13.42 -4.18
N ASP A 3 4.11 14.02 -3.79
CA ASP A 3 5.21 14.30 -4.71
C ASP A 3 6.12 13.07 -4.74
N ALA A 4 5.92 12.23 -5.75
CA ALA A 4 6.70 11.01 -5.98
C ALA A 4 8.01 11.33 -6.74
N GLY A 5 8.16 12.58 -7.20
CA GLY A 5 9.32 13.07 -7.94
C GLY A 5 9.19 12.95 -9.45
N SER A 6 10.12 13.57 -10.17
CA SER A 6 10.06 13.65 -11.64
C SER A 6 10.38 12.35 -12.36
N LEU A 7 10.94 11.35 -11.68
CA LEU A 7 11.36 10.07 -12.26
C LEU A 7 10.43 8.90 -11.93
N ASP A 8 9.44 9.12 -11.06
CA ASP A 8 8.48 8.09 -10.67
C ASP A 8 7.58 7.68 -11.83
N GLY A 9 7.56 6.39 -12.16
CA GLY A 9 6.92 5.79 -13.33
C GLY A 9 7.50 6.22 -14.69
N CYS A 10 7.71 7.51 -14.92
CA CYS A 10 8.09 8.05 -16.22
C CYS A 10 9.47 7.56 -16.68
N TYR A 11 10.39 7.29 -15.74
CA TYR A 11 11.72 6.76 -16.05
C TYR A 11 11.62 5.43 -16.81
N GLY A 12 10.76 4.51 -16.35
CA GLY A 12 10.56 3.21 -16.99
C GLY A 12 9.98 3.33 -18.40
N VAL A 13 8.98 4.19 -18.56
CA VAL A 13 8.35 4.45 -19.88
C VAL A 13 9.37 5.01 -20.87
N LEU A 14 10.13 6.04 -20.45
CA LEU A 14 11.13 6.66 -21.32
C LEU A 14 12.29 5.72 -21.63
N ALA A 15 12.73 4.89 -20.68
CA ALA A 15 13.74 3.86 -20.92
C ALA A 15 13.27 2.81 -21.93
N GLY A 16 11.98 2.45 -21.91
CA GLY A 16 11.38 1.58 -22.92
C GLY A 16 11.38 2.22 -24.32
N VAL A 17 11.04 3.51 -24.42
CA VAL A 17 11.10 4.24 -25.69
C VAL A 17 12.54 4.32 -26.22
N GLU A 18 13.51 4.65 -25.36
CA GLU A 18 14.93 4.68 -25.70
C GLU A 18 15.42 3.30 -26.17
N LEU A 19 14.98 2.21 -25.54
CA LEU A 19 15.29 0.85 -25.99
C LEU A 19 14.82 0.62 -27.43
N LEU A 20 13.58 0.99 -27.76
CA LEU A 20 13.06 0.84 -29.13
C LEU A 20 13.82 1.69 -30.14
N GLN A 21 14.18 2.93 -29.79
CA GLN A 21 14.99 3.80 -30.63
C GLN A 21 16.38 3.21 -30.88
N THR A 22 17.07 2.78 -29.82
CA THR A 22 18.38 2.13 -29.92
C THR A 22 18.34 0.86 -30.79
N LEU A 23 17.31 0.03 -30.67
CA LEU A 23 17.16 -1.17 -31.52
C LEU A 23 16.99 -0.79 -32.99
N HIS A 24 16.18 0.22 -33.28
CA HIS A 24 15.96 0.74 -34.62
C HIS A 24 17.24 1.30 -35.24
N GLU A 25 17.94 2.19 -34.53
CA GLU A 25 19.18 2.82 -35.01
C GLU A 25 20.30 1.83 -35.28
N ARG A 26 20.37 0.75 -34.50
CA ARG A 26 21.36 -0.32 -34.66
C ARG A 26 20.95 -1.39 -35.67
N GLY A 27 19.76 -1.29 -36.25
CA GLY A 27 19.22 -2.30 -37.16
C GLY A 27 19.04 -3.68 -36.51
N LEU A 28 18.86 -3.73 -35.19
CA LEU A 28 18.67 -4.96 -34.46
C LEU A 28 17.20 -5.37 -34.55
N GLN A 29 16.96 -6.65 -34.87
CA GLN A 29 15.63 -7.23 -34.97
C GLN A 29 15.45 -8.25 -33.84
N PRO A 30 14.73 -7.90 -32.76
CA PRO A 30 14.43 -8.83 -31.68
C PRO A 30 13.68 -10.07 -32.18
N VAL A 31 13.91 -11.20 -31.52
CA VAL A 31 13.23 -12.47 -31.85
C VAL A 31 11.74 -12.42 -31.45
N THR A 32 11.38 -11.56 -30.50
CA THR A 32 10.02 -11.32 -30.03
C THR A 32 9.66 -9.86 -30.19
N ALA A 33 8.39 -9.55 -30.43
CA ALA A 33 7.90 -8.17 -30.37
C ALA A 33 8.20 -7.57 -28.99
N ILE A 34 8.57 -6.29 -28.98
CA ILE A 34 8.78 -5.49 -27.76
C ILE A 34 7.80 -4.33 -27.85
N GLU A 35 7.02 -4.15 -26.79
CA GLU A 35 6.05 -3.07 -26.66
C GLU A 35 6.37 -2.25 -25.41
N VAL A 36 6.05 -0.96 -25.46
CA VAL A 36 6.19 -0.04 -24.33
C VAL A 36 4.79 0.34 -23.88
N ILE A 37 4.52 0.20 -22.58
CA ILE A 37 3.20 0.41 -22.00
C ILE A 37 3.31 1.45 -20.90
N ALA A 38 2.41 2.43 -20.91
CA ALA A 38 2.20 3.36 -19.81
C ALA A 38 0.81 3.09 -19.21
N PHE A 39 0.78 2.48 -18.03
CA PHE A 39 -0.49 2.12 -17.39
C PHE A 39 -1.23 3.35 -16.86
N SER A 40 -2.55 3.37 -17.09
CA SER A 40 -3.41 4.44 -16.60
C SER A 40 -3.63 4.32 -15.08
N ASN A 41 -3.50 5.44 -14.38
CA ASN A 41 -3.85 5.58 -12.95
C ASN A 41 -3.16 4.52 -12.06
N GLU A 42 -1.84 4.39 -12.22
CA GLU A 42 -0.99 3.56 -11.37
C GLU A 42 -1.07 4.05 -9.91
N GLU A 43 -0.82 5.34 -9.70
CA GLU A 43 -0.74 5.97 -8.37
C GLU A 43 -2.04 5.95 -7.54
N GLY A 44 -3.20 5.74 -8.19
CA GLY A 44 -4.50 5.71 -7.49
C GLY A 44 -4.92 7.01 -6.79
N VAL A 45 -4.24 8.14 -7.05
CA VAL A 45 -4.46 9.41 -6.33
C VAL A 45 -5.79 10.05 -6.70
N ARG A 46 -6.12 10.10 -8.00
CA ARG A 46 -7.35 10.73 -8.48
C ARG A 46 -8.52 9.76 -8.48
N PHE A 47 -8.31 8.54 -8.96
CA PHE A 47 -9.31 7.47 -9.01
C PHE A 47 -8.82 6.29 -8.20
N THR A 48 -9.72 5.66 -7.46
CA THR A 48 -9.40 4.43 -6.71
C THR A 48 -10.02 3.21 -7.39
N PRO A 49 -9.35 2.05 -7.38
CA PRO A 49 -8.07 1.78 -6.75
C PRO A 49 -6.85 2.23 -7.58
N ASP A 50 -5.68 2.16 -6.95
CA ASP A 50 -4.35 2.17 -7.57
C ASP A 50 -4.17 1.00 -8.56
N LEU A 51 -3.13 1.11 -9.39
CA LEU A 51 -2.75 0.14 -10.41
C LEU A 51 -3.87 -0.13 -11.42
N LEU A 52 -4.75 0.84 -11.67
CA LEU A 52 -6.04 0.58 -12.32
C LEU A 52 -5.87 -0.06 -13.71
N GLY A 53 -5.01 0.50 -14.55
CA GLY A 53 -4.76 0.00 -15.91
C GLY A 53 -4.16 -1.41 -15.94
N SER A 54 -3.16 -1.68 -15.10
CA SER A 54 -2.52 -2.99 -15.05
C SER A 54 -3.44 -4.05 -14.43
N ARG A 55 -4.29 -3.67 -13.45
CA ARG A 55 -5.32 -4.54 -12.87
C ARG A 55 -6.40 -4.95 -13.89
N VAL A 56 -6.78 -4.05 -14.80
CA VAL A 56 -7.65 -4.40 -15.93
C VAL A 56 -6.95 -5.40 -16.87
N MET A 57 -5.68 -5.15 -17.20
CA MET A 57 -4.90 -6.03 -18.08
C MET A 57 -4.82 -7.47 -17.55
N VAL A 58 -4.57 -7.64 -16.25
CA VAL A 58 -4.51 -8.96 -15.59
C VAL A 58 -5.87 -9.48 -15.12
N LYS A 59 -6.96 -8.78 -15.45
CA LYS A 59 -8.36 -9.14 -15.13
C LYS A 59 -8.66 -9.24 -13.63
N ASP A 60 -7.91 -8.53 -12.80
CA ASP A 60 -8.20 -8.37 -11.38
C ASP A 60 -9.40 -7.42 -11.16
N ILE A 61 -9.59 -6.45 -12.05
CA ILE A 61 -10.75 -5.57 -12.11
C ILE A 61 -11.38 -5.63 -13.51
N SER A 62 -12.71 -5.61 -13.58
CA SER A 62 -13.40 -5.57 -14.87
C SER A 62 -13.21 -4.22 -15.56
N LEU A 63 -13.10 -4.20 -16.88
CA LEU A 63 -13.01 -2.95 -17.64
C LEU A 63 -14.20 -2.02 -17.36
N HIS A 64 -15.40 -2.59 -17.23
CA HIS A 64 -16.60 -1.84 -16.86
C HIS A 64 -16.42 -1.10 -15.53
N ASP A 65 -15.97 -1.79 -14.48
CA ASP A 65 -15.84 -1.19 -13.16
C ASP A 65 -14.71 -0.17 -13.11
N ALA A 66 -13.61 -0.43 -13.81
CA ALA A 66 -12.51 0.52 -13.93
C ALA A 66 -12.94 1.82 -14.63
N LEU A 67 -13.71 1.73 -15.72
CA LEU A 67 -14.25 2.90 -16.42
C LEU A 67 -15.30 3.65 -15.60
N ALA A 68 -16.02 2.95 -14.72
CA ALA A 68 -17.02 3.51 -13.83
C ALA A 68 -16.43 4.12 -12.54
N ALA A 69 -15.14 3.92 -12.26
CA ALA A 69 -14.50 4.45 -11.06
C ALA A 69 -14.59 5.98 -11.01
N GLU A 70 -14.96 6.49 -9.83
CA GLU A 70 -15.21 7.91 -9.60
C GLU A 70 -14.08 8.56 -8.79
N SER A 71 -13.75 9.80 -9.14
CA SER A 71 -12.86 10.64 -8.34
C SER A 71 -13.59 11.16 -7.09
N ARG A 72 -12.85 11.76 -6.15
CA ARG A 72 -13.44 12.46 -4.99
C ARG A 72 -14.37 13.62 -5.38
N SER A 73 -14.20 14.14 -6.60
CA SER A 73 -14.96 15.26 -7.15
C SER A 73 -16.15 14.78 -8.02
N GLY A 74 -16.30 13.47 -8.22
CA GLY A 74 -17.39 12.85 -8.97
C GLY A 74 -17.15 12.65 -10.47
N GLU A 75 -15.95 12.94 -11.00
CA GLU A 75 -15.65 12.59 -12.40
C GLU A 75 -15.43 11.08 -12.56
N ARG A 76 -15.75 10.52 -13.73
CA ARG A 76 -15.55 9.10 -14.04
C ARG A 76 -14.33 8.89 -14.93
N VAL A 77 -13.60 7.80 -14.69
CA VAL A 77 -12.43 7.41 -15.51
C VAL A 77 -12.77 7.37 -17.00
N GLY A 78 -13.87 6.70 -17.39
CA GLY A 78 -14.26 6.60 -18.80
C GLY A 78 -14.57 7.94 -19.45
N SER A 79 -15.24 8.85 -18.72
CA SER A 79 -15.51 10.22 -19.20
C SER A 79 -14.23 11.01 -19.37
N GLU A 80 -13.27 10.84 -18.47
CA GLU A 80 -11.99 11.53 -18.55
C GLU A 80 -11.10 11.00 -19.67
N LEU A 81 -11.07 9.68 -19.90
CA LEU A 81 -10.38 9.08 -21.05
C LEU A 81 -10.92 9.61 -22.37
N LEU A 82 -12.25 9.74 -22.51
CA LEU A 82 -12.88 10.38 -23.66
C LEU A 82 -12.45 11.85 -23.78
N ARG A 83 -12.48 12.61 -22.67
CA ARG A 83 -12.12 14.03 -22.63
C ARG A 83 -10.69 14.29 -23.08
N ILE A 84 -9.74 13.43 -22.70
CA ILE A 84 -8.32 13.59 -23.06
C ILE A 84 -7.96 12.91 -24.39
N GLY A 85 -8.89 12.19 -25.02
CA GLY A 85 -8.66 11.49 -26.30
C GLY A 85 -7.93 10.15 -26.18
N TYR A 86 -7.91 9.53 -24.99
CA TYR A 86 -7.25 8.24 -24.72
C TYR A 86 -8.24 7.07 -24.52
N ALA A 87 -9.52 7.27 -24.85
CA ALA A 87 -10.50 6.19 -24.94
C ALA A 87 -10.29 5.38 -26.24
N GLY A 88 -9.23 4.57 -26.28
CA GLY A 88 -8.89 3.75 -27.43
C GLY A 88 -9.92 2.65 -27.71
N GLU A 89 -10.02 2.24 -28.98
CA GLU A 89 -10.94 1.18 -29.45
C GLU A 89 -10.29 -0.22 -29.44
N ALA A 90 -8.97 -0.29 -29.26
CA ALA A 90 -8.23 -1.54 -29.26
C ALA A 90 -8.63 -2.41 -28.06
N ASP A 91 -8.73 -3.72 -28.29
CA ASP A 91 -8.92 -4.68 -27.21
C ASP A 91 -7.64 -4.71 -26.34
N PRO A 92 -7.70 -4.34 -25.04
CA PRO A 92 -6.54 -4.29 -24.17
C PRO A 92 -5.89 -5.67 -23.93
N TRP A 93 -6.55 -6.77 -24.28
CA TRP A 93 -6.05 -8.13 -24.13
C TRP A 93 -5.54 -8.75 -25.45
N GLN A 94 -5.59 -8.01 -26.56
CA GLN A 94 -5.15 -8.53 -27.86
C GLN A 94 -3.65 -8.86 -27.91
N HIS A 95 -2.84 -8.10 -27.16
CA HIS A 95 -1.38 -8.19 -27.16
C HIS A 95 -0.84 -8.41 -25.73
N LEU A 96 -1.24 -9.54 -25.11
CA LEU A 96 -0.69 -9.88 -23.79
C LEU A 96 0.79 -10.24 -23.89
N PRO A 97 1.68 -9.59 -23.12
CA PRO A 97 3.10 -9.87 -23.18
C PRO A 97 3.42 -11.24 -22.56
N GLY A 98 4.31 -12.00 -23.20
CA GLY A 98 4.83 -13.25 -22.62
C GLY A 98 5.79 -13.02 -21.44
N ASN A 99 6.42 -11.84 -21.39
CA ASN A 99 7.29 -11.39 -20.29
C ASN A 99 7.10 -9.89 -20.08
N PHE A 100 7.18 -9.43 -18.83
CA PHE A 100 7.06 -8.04 -18.47
C PHE A 100 8.31 -7.59 -17.70
N ILE A 101 8.89 -6.46 -18.10
CA ILE A 101 10.03 -5.83 -17.43
C ILE A 101 9.62 -4.40 -17.12
N GLU A 102 9.80 -4.01 -15.87
CA GLU A 102 9.59 -2.64 -15.41
C GLU A 102 10.88 -2.12 -14.81
N LEU A 103 11.32 -0.97 -15.33
CA LEU A 103 12.45 -0.23 -14.79
C LEU A 103 11.90 0.90 -13.94
N HIS A 104 12.34 0.98 -12.69
CA HIS A 104 11.84 1.96 -11.75
C HIS A 104 12.97 2.50 -10.88
N ILE A 105 12.78 3.70 -10.33
CA ILE A 105 13.63 4.19 -9.24
C ILE A 105 13.32 3.37 -7.97
N GLU A 106 14.30 3.25 -7.08
CA GLU A 106 14.13 2.44 -5.85
C GLU A 106 13.02 2.98 -4.92
N GLN A 107 12.76 4.29 -4.95
CA GLN A 107 11.93 5.02 -3.99
C GLN A 107 12.39 4.80 -2.52
N GLY A 108 13.65 4.40 -2.35
CA GLY A 108 14.29 4.08 -1.08
C GLY A 108 15.79 4.40 -1.10
N PRO A 109 16.46 4.31 0.05
CA PRO A 109 17.86 4.71 0.18
C PRO A 109 18.86 3.56 0.03
N LEU A 110 18.43 2.32 -0.22
CA LEU A 110 19.30 1.13 -0.11
C LEU A 110 20.38 1.09 -1.18
N LEU A 111 20.05 1.37 -2.45
CA LEU A 111 21.01 1.40 -3.55
C LEU A 111 22.04 2.51 -3.34
N GLU A 112 21.61 3.68 -2.89
CA GLU A 112 22.51 4.77 -2.52
C GLU A 112 23.42 4.38 -1.35
N ALA A 113 22.84 3.87 -0.26
CA ALA A 113 23.57 3.50 0.95
C ALA A 113 24.54 2.33 0.74
N THR A 114 24.28 1.47 -0.25
CA THR A 114 25.13 0.33 -0.61
C THR A 114 26.02 0.60 -1.82
N GLU A 115 26.03 1.84 -2.33
CA GLU A 115 26.79 2.27 -3.51
C GLU A 115 26.52 1.42 -4.77
N ASN A 116 25.32 0.82 -4.86
CA ASN A 116 24.90 -0.01 -5.97
C ASN A 116 24.13 0.82 -7.00
N ARG A 117 24.49 0.64 -8.28
CA ARG A 117 23.83 1.37 -9.39
C ARG A 117 22.55 0.70 -9.88
N ILE A 118 22.44 -0.62 -9.72
CA ILE A 118 21.33 -1.44 -10.23
C ILE A 118 20.91 -2.41 -9.13
N GLY A 119 19.62 -2.41 -8.82
CA GLY A 119 18.99 -3.40 -7.95
C GLY A 119 18.27 -4.47 -8.77
N ILE A 120 18.48 -5.75 -8.44
CA ILE A 120 17.67 -6.85 -8.98
C ILE A 120 16.51 -7.05 -8.00
N VAL A 121 15.30 -6.73 -8.44
CA VAL A 121 14.08 -6.86 -7.61
C VAL A 121 13.66 -8.33 -7.55
N GLU A 122 13.81 -8.97 -6.40
CA GLU A 122 13.43 -10.38 -6.19
C GLU A 122 11.94 -10.58 -5.80
N GLY A 123 11.28 -9.48 -5.42
CA GLY A 123 9.86 -9.43 -5.07
C GLY A 123 9.42 -8.02 -4.67
N VAL A 124 8.10 -7.81 -4.68
CA VAL A 124 7.47 -6.56 -4.21
C VAL A 124 7.02 -6.74 -2.76
N GLN A 125 7.10 -5.67 -1.96
CA GLN A 125 6.63 -5.70 -0.57
C GLN A 125 5.10 -5.78 -0.52
N GLY A 126 4.58 -6.68 0.31
CA GLY A 126 3.17 -6.68 0.68
C GLY A 126 2.93 -5.64 1.77
N HIS A 127 1.92 -4.80 1.59
CA HIS A 127 1.52 -3.80 2.57
C HIS A 127 0.30 -4.27 3.37
N SER A 128 0.32 -4.03 4.69
CA SER A 128 -0.80 -4.27 5.59
C SER A 128 -1.09 -3.01 6.40
N TRP A 129 -2.28 -2.46 6.22
CA TRP A 129 -2.70 -1.20 6.84
C TRP A 129 -3.65 -1.47 8.00
N TRP A 130 -3.34 -0.91 9.16
CA TRP A 130 -4.07 -1.14 10.39
C TRP A 130 -4.49 0.17 11.03
N GLN A 131 -5.71 0.20 11.56
CA GLN A 131 -6.11 1.16 12.57
C GLN A 131 -6.31 0.39 13.87
N VAL A 132 -5.67 0.84 14.94
CA VAL A 132 -5.78 0.22 16.25
C VAL A 132 -6.39 1.24 17.20
N GLU A 133 -7.46 0.83 17.87
CA GLU A 133 -8.15 1.62 18.88
C GLU A 133 -7.90 1.01 20.26
N VAL A 134 -7.38 1.83 21.17
CA VAL A 134 -7.05 1.45 22.54
C VAL A 134 -8.00 2.17 23.48
N GLN A 135 -8.87 1.43 24.15
CA GLN A 135 -9.94 1.95 25.01
C GLN A 135 -9.57 1.88 26.49
N GLY A 136 -9.25 3.03 27.05
CA GLY A 136 -8.96 3.29 28.45
C GLY A 136 -10.13 3.88 29.22
N HIS A 137 -9.83 4.64 30.28
CA HIS A 137 -10.82 5.37 31.08
C HIS A 137 -10.33 6.79 31.29
N ALA A 138 -11.17 7.76 30.92
CA ALA A 138 -10.87 9.16 31.15
C ALA A 138 -10.98 9.47 32.65
N ASN A 139 -9.90 10.01 33.24
CA ASN A 139 -9.87 10.41 34.65
C ASN A 139 -9.11 11.72 34.81
N HIS A 140 -9.29 12.41 35.94
CA HIS A 140 -8.53 13.63 36.21
C HIS A 140 -7.05 13.29 36.50
N ALA A 141 -6.14 13.89 35.75
CA ALA A 141 -4.72 13.53 35.76
C ALA A 141 -4.00 13.88 37.07
N GLY A 142 -4.48 14.88 37.82
CA GLY A 142 -3.87 15.28 39.09
C GLY A 142 -4.33 14.48 40.31
N THR A 143 -5.50 13.85 40.25
CA THR A 143 -6.15 13.26 41.45
C THR A 143 -6.31 11.75 41.37
N THR A 144 -6.08 11.15 40.20
CA THR A 144 -6.20 9.69 40.01
C THR A 144 -4.84 9.03 40.25
N PRO A 145 -4.68 8.19 41.31
CA PRO A 145 -3.44 7.45 41.56
C PRO A 145 -3.04 6.56 40.37
N MET A 146 -1.74 6.42 40.12
CA MET A 146 -1.22 5.69 38.95
C MET A 146 -1.73 4.25 38.85
N HIS A 147 -1.82 3.53 39.97
CA HIS A 147 -2.25 2.13 40.02
C HIS A 147 -3.74 1.92 39.70
N LEU A 148 -4.55 2.99 39.67
CA LEU A 148 -5.98 2.93 39.33
C LEU A 148 -6.26 3.36 37.88
N ARG A 149 -5.25 3.83 37.15
CA ARG A 149 -5.43 4.33 35.78
C ARG A 149 -5.60 3.20 34.79
N ARG A 150 -6.45 3.42 33.81
CA ARG A 150 -6.51 2.67 32.55
C ARG A 150 -6.20 3.64 31.42
N ASP A 151 -4.93 4.02 31.34
CA ASP A 151 -4.45 5.08 30.44
C ASP A 151 -4.29 4.52 29.00
N ALA A 152 -5.17 4.95 28.09
CA ALA A 152 -5.12 4.51 26.70
C ALA A 152 -3.86 5.00 25.98
N GLY A 153 -3.37 6.20 26.32
CA GLY A 153 -2.22 6.79 25.66
C GLY A 153 -0.93 6.06 25.98
N GLN A 154 -0.72 5.71 27.24
CA GLN A 154 0.44 4.92 27.66
C GLN A 154 0.45 3.52 27.02
N ALA A 155 -0.70 2.86 26.96
CA ALA A 155 -0.82 1.56 26.31
C ALA A 155 -0.54 1.64 24.78
N ALA A 156 -1.08 2.66 24.11
CA ALA A 156 -0.86 2.88 22.68
C ALA A 156 0.60 3.24 22.35
N MET A 157 1.27 4.05 23.17
CA MET A 157 2.70 4.38 22.98
C MET A 157 3.61 3.16 23.14
N ARG A 158 3.30 2.27 24.09
CA ARG A 158 4.04 1.00 24.24
C ARG A 158 3.84 0.10 23.03
N LEU A 159 2.60 -0.04 22.56
CA LEU A 159 2.30 -0.78 21.34
C LEU A 159 3.08 -0.21 20.15
N ALA A 160 3.08 1.10 19.94
CA ALA A 160 3.83 1.72 18.84
C ALA A 160 5.33 1.38 18.89
N GLN A 161 5.95 1.40 20.07
CA GLN A 161 7.35 1.02 20.25
C GLN A 161 7.60 -0.47 19.95
N GLU A 162 6.72 -1.36 20.40
CA GLU A 162 6.84 -2.80 20.13
C GLU A 162 6.69 -3.12 18.64
N LEU A 163 5.78 -2.43 17.94
CA LEU A 163 5.58 -2.62 16.51
C LEU A 163 6.84 -2.26 15.71
N SER A 164 7.42 -1.08 15.96
CA SER A 164 8.67 -0.67 15.30
C SER A 164 9.87 -1.50 15.74
N GLY A 165 9.95 -1.86 17.03
CA GLY A 165 11.04 -2.69 17.57
C GLY A 165 11.06 -4.12 17.03
N SER A 166 9.88 -4.74 16.87
CA SER A 166 9.77 -6.09 16.32
C SER A 166 10.21 -6.14 14.86
N ALA A 167 9.78 -5.17 14.05
CA ALA A 167 10.18 -5.07 12.65
C ALA A 167 11.70 -4.90 12.50
N ALA A 168 12.33 -4.11 13.37
CA ALA A 168 13.78 -3.95 13.38
C ALA A 168 14.55 -5.22 13.79
N ALA A 169 13.97 -6.09 14.62
CA ALA A 169 14.62 -7.28 15.15
C ALA A 169 14.63 -8.48 14.17
N GLU A 170 13.67 -8.54 13.24
CA GLU A 170 13.53 -9.68 12.32
C GLU A 170 14.56 -9.72 11.19
N GLY A 171 15.31 -8.63 10.95
CA GLY A 171 16.45 -8.61 10.01
C GLY A 171 16.11 -8.78 8.52
N VAL A 172 14.83 -8.95 8.17
CA VAL A 172 14.27 -8.87 6.82
C VAL A 172 13.94 -7.39 6.53
N PRO A 173 13.78 -6.90 5.28
CA PRO A 173 13.26 -5.55 5.00
C PRO A 173 11.78 -5.41 5.42
N ASN A 174 11.53 -5.53 6.72
CA ASN A 174 10.25 -5.36 7.37
C ASN A 174 10.22 -3.93 7.90
N VAL A 175 9.32 -3.13 7.36
CA VAL A 175 9.11 -1.75 7.81
C VAL A 175 7.79 -1.69 8.54
N ALA A 176 7.81 -1.18 9.77
CA ALA A 176 6.61 -0.91 10.56
C ALA A 176 6.59 0.56 10.96
N THR A 177 5.62 1.29 10.42
CA THR A 177 5.50 2.73 10.62
C THR A 177 4.15 3.05 11.25
N VAL A 178 4.15 3.69 12.42
CA VAL A 178 2.95 4.35 12.97
C VAL A 178 2.89 5.76 12.40
N GLY A 179 2.08 5.94 11.35
CA GLY A 179 1.97 7.21 10.63
C GLY A 179 0.95 8.18 11.21
N SER A 180 0.07 7.71 12.09
CA SER A 180 -0.95 8.54 12.76
C SER A 180 -1.15 8.10 14.19
N PHE A 181 -1.31 9.07 15.10
CA PHE A 181 -1.55 8.82 16.52
C PHE A 181 -2.40 9.96 17.11
N SER A 182 -3.53 9.62 17.72
CA SER A 182 -4.42 10.57 18.37
C SER A 182 -4.82 10.08 19.77
N LEU A 183 -5.11 11.04 20.65
CA LEU A 183 -5.56 10.81 22.02
C LEU A 183 -6.86 11.58 22.25
N GLU A 184 -7.82 10.95 22.93
CA GLU A 184 -9.04 11.61 23.36
C GLU A 184 -9.16 11.61 24.90
N PRO A 185 -9.49 12.76 25.52
CA PRO A 185 -9.86 14.03 24.88
C PRO A 185 -8.67 14.89 24.41
N GLY A 186 -7.43 14.45 24.63
CA GLY A 186 -6.25 15.25 24.27
C GLY A 186 -5.98 16.45 25.18
N ALA A 187 -6.57 16.48 26.37
CA ALA A 187 -6.36 17.51 27.38
C ALA A 187 -5.24 17.15 28.37
N ILE A 188 -4.34 18.09 28.66
CA ILE A 188 -3.16 17.87 29.52
C ILE A 188 -3.51 17.40 30.94
N ASN A 189 -4.68 17.77 31.46
CA ASN A 189 -5.15 17.45 32.80
C ASN A 189 -6.11 16.24 32.85
N VAL A 190 -6.22 15.47 31.77
CA VAL A 190 -7.08 14.29 31.68
C VAL A 190 -6.27 13.08 31.22
N VAL A 191 -6.36 11.98 31.97
CA VAL A 191 -5.85 10.67 31.56
C VAL A 191 -6.58 10.24 30.29
N PRO A 192 -5.91 9.88 29.18
CA PRO A 192 -6.58 9.52 27.93
C PRO A 192 -7.51 8.31 28.08
N GLY A 193 -8.75 8.48 27.61
CA GLY A 193 -9.77 7.43 27.59
C GLY A 193 -9.80 6.64 26.27
N LEU A 194 -9.30 7.21 25.18
CA LEU A 194 -9.15 6.55 23.89
C LEU A 194 -7.83 7.00 23.26
N ALA A 195 -7.16 6.06 22.60
CA ALA A 195 -6.07 6.35 21.68
C ALA A 195 -6.32 5.62 20.36
N VAL A 196 -6.15 6.31 19.24
CA VAL A 196 -6.26 5.73 17.90
C VAL A 196 -4.91 5.89 17.22
N LEU A 197 -4.37 4.79 16.71
CA LEU A 197 -3.16 4.83 15.89
C LEU A 197 -3.40 4.13 14.56
N ALA A 198 -2.78 4.63 13.49
CA ALA A 198 -2.76 3.97 12.20
C ALA A 198 -1.33 3.59 11.84
N SER A 199 -1.14 2.34 11.45
CA SER A 199 0.17 1.79 11.11
C SER A 199 0.16 1.07 9.77
N ILE A 200 1.29 1.15 9.05
CA ILE A 200 1.59 0.34 7.88
C ILE A 200 2.70 -0.65 8.23
N PHE A 201 2.48 -1.91 7.88
CA PHE A 201 3.51 -2.96 7.86
C PHE A 201 3.82 -3.29 6.41
N ALA A 202 5.09 -3.22 6.03
CA ALA A 202 5.58 -3.68 4.75
C ALA A 202 6.48 -4.91 4.98
N MET A 203 6.16 -6.03 4.34
CA MET A 203 6.94 -7.28 4.44
C MET A 203 7.11 -7.88 3.05
N PRO A 204 8.25 -8.50 2.70
CA PRO A 204 8.40 -9.21 1.44
C PRO A 204 7.35 -10.32 1.30
N MET A 205 6.63 -10.39 0.19
CA MET A 205 5.58 -11.41 -0.01
C MET A 205 6.08 -12.86 0.08
N ARG A 206 7.40 -13.10 -0.05
CA ARG A 206 8.01 -14.44 0.03
C ARG A 206 8.20 -14.94 1.48
N SER A 207 8.11 -14.10 2.51
CA SER A 207 8.50 -14.43 3.89
C SER A 207 7.35 -14.66 4.86
N ALA A 208 6.14 -15.01 4.39
CA ALA A 208 5.02 -15.35 5.28
C ALA A 208 5.32 -16.63 6.07
N ALA A 209 6.01 -16.50 7.21
CA ALA A 209 6.20 -17.57 8.16
C ALA A 209 4.85 -17.97 8.77
N PRO A 210 4.57 -19.28 8.97
CA PRO A 210 3.35 -19.72 9.61
C PRO A 210 3.44 -19.46 11.11
N GLY A 211 2.73 -18.44 11.57
CA GLY A 211 2.46 -18.18 12.99
C GLY A 211 3.22 -16.98 13.55
N GLY A 212 2.51 -15.85 13.69
CA GLY A 212 2.99 -14.70 14.46
C GLY A 212 2.29 -13.39 14.10
N TYR A 213 1.98 -13.19 12.82
CA TYR A 213 1.39 -11.95 12.31
C TYR A 213 0.12 -12.23 11.50
N PRO A 214 -0.86 -11.31 11.49
CA PRO A 214 -1.99 -11.42 10.60
C PRO A 214 -1.46 -11.51 9.16
N PRO A 215 -1.96 -12.44 8.35
CA PRO A 215 -1.37 -12.72 7.04
C PRO A 215 -1.39 -11.48 6.14
N ALA A 216 -0.39 -11.36 5.27
CA ALA A 216 -0.32 -10.33 4.22
C ALA A 216 -1.53 -10.40 3.25
N SER A 217 -2.28 -11.51 3.25
CA SER A 217 -3.61 -11.57 2.65
C SER A 217 -4.57 -10.72 3.48
N GLY A 218 -5.16 -9.67 2.91
CA GLY A 218 -6.08 -8.69 3.51
C GLY A 218 -7.38 -9.21 4.16
N ARG A 219 -7.32 -10.33 4.89
CA ARG A 219 -8.34 -10.88 5.76
C ARG A 219 -7.67 -11.42 7.02
N ALA A 220 -7.30 -10.52 7.92
CA ALA A 220 -7.31 -10.89 9.34
C ALA A 220 -8.65 -10.41 9.94
N PRO A 221 -9.30 -11.23 10.78
CA PRO A 221 -10.56 -10.86 11.39
C PRO A 221 -10.35 -9.63 12.30
N ALA A 222 -11.35 -8.75 12.35
CA ALA A 222 -11.42 -7.76 13.42
C ALA A 222 -11.34 -8.51 14.76
N GLY A 223 -10.38 -8.13 15.60
CA GLY A 223 -10.08 -8.83 16.85
C GLY A 223 -10.17 -7.87 18.03
N THR A 224 -10.70 -8.37 19.15
CA THR A 224 -10.66 -7.69 20.44
C THR A 224 -9.69 -8.41 21.36
N GLY A 225 -8.82 -7.64 22.02
CA GLY A 225 -7.82 -8.14 22.94
C GLY A 225 -7.66 -7.23 24.16
N ARG A 226 -6.74 -7.59 25.05
CA ARG A 226 -6.26 -6.70 26.11
C ARG A 226 -4.75 -6.53 25.99
N LEU A 227 -4.31 -5.31 25.76
CA LEU A 227 -2.90 -4.92 25.88
C LEU A 227 -2.73 -4.12 27.15
N TYR A 228 -1.78 -4.52 28.00
CA TYR A 228 -1.45 -3.79 29.24
C TYR A 228 -2.65 -3.55 30.18
N GLY A 229 -3.63 -4.46 30.17
CA GLY A 229 -4.86 -4.34 30.96
C GLY A 229 -5.93 -3.39 30.39
N VAL A 230 -5.70 -2.84 29.19
CA VAL A 230 -6.58 -1.92 28.46
C VAL A 230 -7.21 -2.66 27.27
N ALA A 231 -8.49 -2.40 26.99
CA ALA A 231 -9.16 -3.04 25.86
C ALA A 231 -8.58 -2.52 24.54
N THR A 232 -8.32 -3.41 23.59
CA THR A 232 -7.75 -3.05 22.29
C THR A 232 -8.60 -3.68 21.19
N GLN A 233 -8.90 -2.89 20.17
CA GLN A 233 -9.59 -3.33 18.98
C GLN A 233 -8.72 -3.09 17.75
N TYR A 234 -8.57 -4.13 16.94
CA TYR A 234 -7.86 -4.06 15.66
C TYR A 234 -8.90 -3.93 14.55
N LEU A 235 -8.81 -2.84 13.80
CA LEU A 235 -9.64 -2.59 12.64
C LEU A 235 -8.76 -2.67 11.38
N PRO A 236 -8.97 -3.64 10.49
CA PRO A 236 -8.31 -3.60 9.19
C PRO A 236 -8.81 -2.36 8.45
N ARG A 237 -7.89 -1.47 8.07
CA ARG A 237 -8.23 -0.47 7.06
C ARG A 237 -8.14 -1.17 5.71
N ARG A 238 -9.26 -1.22 4.99
CA ARG A 238 -9.26 -1.68 3.60
C ARG A 238 -8.42 -0.71 2.77
N ALA A 239 -7.17 -1.05 2.51
CA ALA A 239 -6.53 -0.73 1.23
C ALA A 239 -7.13 -1.67 0.18
N GLY A 240 -7.45 -1.15 -1.00
CA GLY A 240 -8.21 -1.86 -2.03
C GLY A 240 -7.45 -3.01 -2.67
N VAL A 241 -7.36 -4.17 -2.01
CA VAL A 241 -7.00 -5.45 -2.64
C VAL A 241 -8.23 -6.35 -2.61
N PHE A 242 -8.97 -6.35 -3.73
CA PHE A 242 -10.09 -7.24 -3.97
C PHE A 242 -9.59 -8.46 -4.73
N LEU A 243 -9.32 -9.57 -4.04
CA LEU A 243 -9.40 -10.89 -4.65
C LEU A 243 -10.74 -11.49 -4.22
N ARG A 244 -11.76 -11.35 -5.07
CA ARG A 244 -12.97 -12.18 -4.99
C ARG A 244 -12.76 -13.40 -5.87
N HIS A 245 -12.38 -14.53 -5.26
CA HIS A 245 -12.70 -15.82 -5.86
C HIS A 245 -14.22 -16.04 -5.73
N PRO A 246 -14.93 -16.45 -6.79
CA PRO A 246 -16.27 -16.98 -6.64
C PRO A 246 -16.18 -18.32 -5.88
N LEU A 247 -16.97 -18.46 -4.82
CA LEU A 247 -17.22 -19.79 -4.26
C LEU A 247 -18.10 -20.55 -5.25
N PRO A 248 -17.78 -21.83 -5.57
CA PRO A 248 -18.68 -22.67 -6.33
C PRO A 248 -19.80 -23.15 -5.40
N GLY A 249 -21.06 -22.98 -5.84
CA GLY A 249 -22.24 -23.70 -5.36
C GLY A 249 -22.66 -23.45 -3.92
N ASP A 250 -23.69 -22.62 -3.74
CA ASP A 250 -24.99 -22.95 -3.08
C ASP A 250 -25.84 -21.67 -2.97
#